data_AF-A0A2E8VPU7-F1
#
_entry.id   AF-A0A2E8VPU7-F1
#
_cell.length_a   1.000
_cell.length_b   1.000
_cell.length_c   1.000
_cell.angle_alpha   90.00
_cell.angle_beta   90.00
_cell.angle_gamma   90.00
#
_symmetry.space_group_name_H-M   'P 1'
#
loop_
_entity.id
_entity.type
_entity.pdbx_description
1 polymer ?
#
loop_
_entity_poly.entity_id
_entity_poly.type
_entity_poly.pdbx_seq_one_letter_code
_entity_poly.pdbx_strand_id
1 'polypeptide(L)' 'MDDIDAARAELSAQGVAFTSEPHMIHKDEDGTFDNPRTEEWMAFFEDPAGNTLAIATRR' A
#
# COMPACT_ATOMS: atom_id res chain seq x y z
N MET A 1 -2.52 -0.48 -8.33
CA MET A 1 -1.45 -1.50 -8.39
C MET A 1 -2.09 -2.82 -8.06
N ASP A 2 -1.81 -3.86 -8.84
CA ASP A 2 -2.44 -5.18 -8.64
C ASP A 2 -1.68 -6.02 -7.60
N ASP A 3 -0.37 -5.78 -7.46
CA ASP A 3 0.50 -6.46 -6.49
C ASP A 3 1.38 -5.43 -5.75
N ILE A 4 1.04 -5.19 -4.48
CA ILE A 4 1.75 -4.24 -3.60
C ILE A 4 3.12 -4.76 -3.18
N ASP A 5 3.31 -6.08 -3.11
CA ASP A 5 4.58 -6.71 -2.73
C ASP A 5 5.59 -6.56 -3.88
N ALA A 6 5.14 -6.78 -5.11
CA ALA A 6 5.95 -6.54 -6.32
C ALA A 6 6.33 -5.06 -6.46
N ALA A 7 5.37 -4.15 -6.30
CA ALA A 7 5.62 -2.70 -6.39
C ALA A 7 6.59 -2.22 -5.30
N ARG A 8 6.47 -2.73 -4.08
CA ARG A 8 7.42 -2.45 -3.01
C ARG A 8 8.83 -2.94 -3.36
N ALA A 9 8.95 -4.17 -3.84
CA ALA A 9 10.25 -4.75 -4.19
C ALA A 9 10.95 -3.94 -5.30
N GLU A 10 10.20 -3.50 -6.30
CA GLU A 10 10.72 -2.64 -7.37
C GLU A 10 11.22 -1.29 -6.83
N LEU A 11 10.43 -0.62 -5.98
CA LEU A 11 10.81 0.67 -5.39
C LEU A 11 12.00 0.53 -4.43
N SER A 12 12.05 -0.54 -3.64
CA SER A 12 13.22 -0.83 -2.79
C SER A 12 14.49 -1.09 -3.60
N ALA A 13 14.39 -1.75 -4.75
CA ALA A 13 15.52 -1.92 -5.67
C ALA A 13 16.02 -0.58 -6.25
N GLN A 14 15.16 0.44 -6.30
CA GLN A 14 15.50 1.81 -6.69
C GLN A 14 16.00 2.67 -5.52
N GLY A 15 16.15 2.09 -4.32
CA GLY A 15 16.68 2.77 -3.14
C GLY A 15 15.63 3.46 -2.27
N VAL A 16 14.33 3.21 -2.50
CA VAL A 16 13.26 3.72 -1.63
C VAL A 16 13.23 2.93 -0.32
N ALA A 17 13.40 3.65 0.79
CA ALA A 17 13.29 3.09 2.13
C ALA A 17 11.84 3.14 2.62
N PHE A 18 11.23 1.97 2.79
CA PHE A 18 9.89 1.85 3.37
C PHE A 18 9.94 1.95 4.89
N THR A 19 9.00 2.71 5.45
CA THR A 19 8.80 2.83 6.90
C THR A 19 7.92 1.71 7.46
N SER A 20 7.16 1.04 6.59
CA SER A 20 6.31 -0.10 6.94
C SER A 20 6.19 -1.11 5.79
N GLU A 21 6.02 -2.37 6.15
CA GLU A 21 5.61 -3.43 5.23
C GLU A 21 4.17 -3.19 4.73
N PRO A 22 3.77 -3.76 3.57
CA PRO A 22 2.38 -3.75 3.14
C PRO A 22 1.47 -4.37 4.20
N HIS A 23 0.42 -3.65 4.58
CA HIS A 23 -0.56 -4.14 5.55
C HIS A 23 -1.97 -3.64 5.21
N MET A 24 -2.97 -4.42 5.61
CA MET A 24 -4.37 -4.06 5.46
C MET A 24 -4.70 -2.87 6.37
N ILE A 25 -5.27 -1.82 5.78
CA ILE A 25 -5.73 -0.63 6.49
C ILE A 25 -7.24 -0.60 6.66
N HIS A 26 -7.96 -1.29 5.78
CA HIS A 26 -9.42 -1.35 5.81
C HIS A 26 -9.91 -2.65 5.16
N LYS A 27 -11.02 -3.16 5.67
CA LYS A 27 -11.78 -4.25 5.07
C LYS A 27 -13.24 -3.84 5.06
N ASP A 28 -13.82 -3.77 3.87
CA ASP A 28 -15.22 -3.43 3.68
C ASP A 28 -16.07 -4.68 3.78
N GLU A 29 -16.44 -5.10 4.99
CA GLU A 29 -17.23 -6.33 5.18
C GLU A 29 -18.66 -6.21 4.65
N ASP A 30 -19.24 -5.02 4.74
CA ASP A 30 -20.66 -4.76 4.44
C ASP A 30 -20.90 -4.20 3.03
N GLY A 31 -19.84 -3.83 2.30
CA GLY A 31 -19.94 -3.21 0.98
C GLY A 31 -20.38 -1.74 1.04
N THR A 32 -19.95 -1.02 2.07
CA THR A 32 -20.31 0.39 2.28
C THR A 32 -19.55 1.32 1.34
N PHE A 33 -18.32 0.95 0.96
CA PHE A 33 -17.44 1.72 0.09
C PHE A 33 -17.31 1.11 -1.30
N ASP A 34 -17.35 -0.23 -1.41
CA ASP A 34 -17.27 -0.97 -2.67
C ASP A 34 -17.99 -2.34 -2.52
N ASN A 35 -17.53 -3.37 -3.23
CA ASN A 35 -18.02 -4.74 -3.04
C ASN A 35 -17.70 -5.27 -1.63
N PRO A 36 -18.61 -6.05 -1.02
CA PRO A 36 -18.35 -6.71 0.25
C PRO A 36 -17.11 -7.61 0.19
N ARG A 37 -16.33 -7.57 1.27
CA ARG A 37 -15.05 -8.26 1.47
C ARG A 37 -13.89 -7.72 0.62
N THR A 38 -13.99 -6.48 0.13
CA THR A 38 -12.84 -5.79 -0.46
C THR A 38 -11.87 -5.35 0.65
N GLU A 39 -10.58 -5.55 0.44
CA GLU A 39 -9.52 -5.16 1.37
C GLU A 39 -8.67 -4.04 0.76
N GLU A 40 -8.40 -3.01 1.54
CA GLU A 40 -7.44 -1.96 1.18
C GLU A 40 -6.11 -2.19 1.90
N TRP A 41 -5.03 -2.17 1.14
CA TRP A 41 -3.68 -2.40 1.64
C TRP A 41 -2.77 -1.23 1.27
N MET A 42 -1.90 -0.83 2.20
CA MET A 42 -0.93 0.26 1.98
C MET A 42 0.46 -0.10 2.52
N ALA A 43 1.48 0.50 1.91
CA ALA A 43 2.86 0.51 2.41
C ALA A 43 3.41 1.94 2.32
N PHE A 44 4.01 2.42 3.41
CA PHE A 44 4.47 3.81 3.53
C PHE A 44 5.98 3.93 3.38
N PHE A 45 6.43 5.05 2.82
CA PHE A 45 7.83 5.41 2.66
C PHE A 45 8.00 6.93 2.71
N GLU A 46 9.23 7.40 2.90
CA GLU A 46 9.57 8.81 2.84
C GLU A 46 10.29 9.12 1.52
N ASP A 47 9.91 10.23 0.88
CA ASP A 47 10.70 10.78 -0.21
C ASP A 47 11.93 11.55 0.32
N PRO A 48 12.89 11.92 -0.54
CA PRO A 48 14.06 12.69 -0.11
C PRO A 48 13.75 14.07 0.48
N ALA A 49 12.54 14.60 0.29
CA ALA A 49 12.09 15.86 0.88
C ALA A 49 11.40 15.66 2.24
N GLY A 50 11.31 14.42 2.73
CA GLY A 50 10.67 14.06 4.00
C GLY A 50 9.15 13.97 3.92
N ASN A 51 8.56 13.91 2.72
CA ASN A 51 7.14 13.70 2.56
C ASN A 51 6.81 12.22 2.73
N THR A 52 5.81 11.92 3.56
CA THR A 52 5.26 10.57 3.65
C THR A 52 4.41 10.27 2.43
N LEU A 53 4.82 9.24 1.68
CA LEU A 53 4.10 8.71 0.54
C LEU A 53 3.66 7.27 0.82
N ALA A 54 2.68 6.80 0.06
CA ALA A 54 2.20 5.43 0.14
C ALA A 54 1.93 4.84 -1.23
N ILE A 55 2.16 3.54 -1.37
CA ILE A 55 1.56 2.73 -2.43
C ILE A 55 0.33 2.02 -1.88
N ALA A 56 -0.69 1.85 -2.72
CA ALA A 56 -1.95 1.24 -2.34
C ALA A 56 -2.41 0.20 -3.36
N THR A 57 -3.06 -0.85 -2.86
CA THR A 57 -3.78 -1.85 -3.66
C THR A 57 -5.12 -2.16 -3.01
N ARG A 58 -6.04 -2.67 -3.83
CA ARG A 58 -7.32 -3.22 -3.39
C ARG A 58 -7.38 -4.69 -3.81
N ARG A 59 -7.79 -5.55 -2.89
CA ARG A 59 -7.90 -7.01 -3.09
C ARG A 59 -9.32 -7.48 -2.83
#